data_AF-A0A8H7I0R9-F1
#
_entry.id   AF-A0A8H7I0R9-F1
#
_cell.length_a   1.000
_cell.length_b   1.000
_cell.length_c   1.000
_cell.angle_alpha   90.00
_cell.angle_beta   90.00
_cell.angle_gamma   90.00
#
_symmetry.space_group_name_H-M   'P 1'
#
loop_
_entity.id
_entity.type
_entity.pdbx_description
1 polymer ?
#
loop_
_entity_poly.entity_id
_entity_poly.type
_entity_poly.pdbx_seq_one_letter_code
_entity_poly.pdbx_strand_id
1 'polypeptide(L)'
;MGVISASTLQAFASMELTIPDGTKSIQDSDIKLFIKGMATEEDGTSMPGVFSSVNSLYSIMPMLIYTNPMLGNYGLRTILDYSRFFNQPFAAHNVGLRYGEAVVHPNQHSSRTDSTTSMIIMTYAFMRYTGVAELAAVHYNTLKTWADYLVDNALFHGSEVTGDWFVGDAAGPSANMTNVALKGLIALQSMVEIQSSLIDKSSESPKYLNAANSGLKQWIQYSDYGTKVAYQPNAKNYLLRALYADKLLGLNFVPESVYQRQRAQFASGLKQYGVPLTDQNNFTTITHQYFTIAALTANNSSFLSNSAFRAIKNYTGSLINADLAALADTYDAATGAAAAGSAARGSVGGSFTVLALKKGEVKQIHPIMVPTPNSTIKTPVAPNFMATVVAFVSLAFLI
;
A
#
# COMPACT_ATOMS: atom_id res chain seq x y z
N MET A 1 8.22 13.54 -22.36
CA MET A 1 8.64 12.95 -21.07
C MET A 1 7.48 12.12 -20.53
N GLY A 2 7.72 10.94 -19.95
CA GLY A 2 6.66 10.00 -19.52
C GLY A 2 6.36 10.08 -18.02
N VAL A 3 5.22 9.53 -17.59
CA VAL A 3 4.83 9.48 -16.15
C VAL A 3 5.92 8.90 -15.26
N ILE A 4 6.61 7.85 -15.71
CA ILE A 4 7.66 7.17 -14.96
C ILE A 4 8.83 8.12 -14.71
N SER A 5 9.30 8.84 -15.75
CA SER A 5 10.37 9.83 -15.57
C SER A 5 9.96 10.96 -14.62
N ALA A 6 8.69 11.39 -14.66
CA ALA A 6 8.20 12.46 -13.81
C ALA A 6 8.00 12.03 -12.34
N SER A 7 7.61 10.77 -12.10
CA SER A 7 7.33 10.27 -10.74
C SER A 7 8.55 9.70 -10.02
N THR A 8 9.57 9.23 -10.76
CA THR A 8 10.72 8.51 -10.17
C THR A 8 11.46 9.35 -9.13
N LEU A 9 11.92 10.54 -9.50
CA LEU A 9 12.70 11.40 -8.59
C LEU A 9 11.89 11.79 -7.36
N GLN A 10 10.63 12.16 -7.54
CA GLN A 10 9.73 12.54 -6.44
C GLN A 10 9.49 11.38 -5.47
N ALA A 11 9.27 10.17 -5.97
CA ALA A 11 9.07 9.00 -5.12
C ALA A 11 10.35 8.64 -4.35
N PHE A 12 11.53 8.71 -4.97
CA PHE A 12 12.81 8.53 -4.28
C PHE A 12 13.11 9.62 -3.24
N ALA A 13 12.83 10.87 -3.56
CA ALA A 13 13.02 12.00 -2.64
C ALA A 13 12.17 11.90 -1.37
N SER A 14 11.06 11.15 -1.43
CA SER A 14 10.19 10.92 -0.28
C SER A 14 10.72 9.88 0.73
N MET A 15 11.80 9.17 0.38
CA MET A 15 12.37 8.09 1.20
C MET A 15 13.64 8.52 1.91
N GLU A 16 13.91 7.88 3.05
CA GLU A 16 15.13 8.07 3.80
C GLU A 16 15.63 6.74 4.37
N LEU A 17 16.89 6.41 4.12
CA LEU A 17 17.55 5.27 4.70
C LEU A 17 18.35 5.71 5.92
N THR A 18 18.20 4.98 7.01
CA THR A 18 18.98 5.24 8.24
C THR A 18 19.69 3.98 8.69
N ILE A 19 20.85 4.16 9.28
CA ILE A 19 21.66 3.14 9.94
C ILE A 19 21.93 3.57 11.39
N PRO A 20 22.13 2.63 12.34
CA PRO A 20 22.57 2.96 13.68
C PRO A 20 23.95 3.63 13.68
N ASP A 21 24.22 4.40 14.73
CA ASP A 21 25.52 5.07 14.90
C ASP A 21 26.69 4.06 14.90
N GLY A 22 27.80 4.46 14.26
CA GLY A 22 28.91 3.65 13.74
C GLY A 22 29.80 2.95 14.76
N THR A 23 29.31 2.74 15.98
CA THR A 23 30.03 2.03 17.05
C THR A 23 29.95 0.50 16.92
N LYS A 24 29.21 -0.02 15.94
CA LYS A 24 29.05 -1.45 15.65
C LYS A 24 29.08 -1.75 14.16
N SER A 25 29.46 -2.97 13.80
CA SER A 25 29.29 -3.50 12.44
C SER A 25 27.82 -3.45 12.05
N ILE A 26 27.50 -2.76 10.95
CA ILE A 26 26.13 -2.62 10.44
C ILE A 26 25.68 -3.96 9.86
N GLN A 27 24.54 -4.46 10.32
CA GLN A 27 23.85 -5.63 9.77
C GLN A 27 22.66 -5.18 8.91
N ASP A 28 22.19 -6.02 7.99
CA ASP A 28 20.98 -5.72 7.20
C ASP A 28 19.74 -5.50 8.08
N SER A 29 19.73 -6.08 9.28
CA SER A 29 18.67 -5.91 10.27
C SER A 29 18.60 -4.52 10.89
N ASP A 30 19.70 -3.77 10.79
CA ASP A 30 19.87 -2.44 11.36
C ASP A 30 19.36 -1.34 10.42
N ILE A 31 19.29 -1.61 9.11
CA ILE A 31 18.85 -0.64 8.11
C ILE A 31 17.34 -0.43 8.21
N LYS A 32 16.92 0.84 8.31
CA LYS A 32 15.52 1.26 8.27
C LYS A 32 15.29 2.17 7.07
N LEU A 33 14.09 2.08 6.50
CA LEU A 33 13.61 3.01 5.48
C LEU A 33 12.40 3.74 6.02
N PHE A 34 12.49 5.07 6.08
CA PHE A 34 11.40 5.95 6.44
C PHE A 34 10.82 6.63 5.20
N ILE A 35 9.52 6.94 5.24
CA ILE A 35 8.84 7.71 4.19
C ILE A 35 8.36 9.00 4.81
N LYS A 36 8.80 10.14 4.28
CA LYS A 36 8.58 11.45 4.90
C LYS A 36 7.12 11.87 4.93
N GLY A 37 6.35 11.45 3.92
CA GLY A 37 4.97 11.88 3.73
C GLY A 37 4.90 13.40 3.54
N MET A 38 5.30 13.90 2.37
CA MET A 38 5.41 15.35 2.11
C MET A 38 4.07 16.08 1.92
N ALA A 39 2.96 15.54 2.43
CA ALA A 39 1.72 16.32 2.46
C ALA A 39 1.98 17.52 3.37
N THR A 40 1.84 18.73 2.83
CA THR A 40 2.10 19.98 3.55
C THR A 40 0.79 20.71 3.76
N GLU A 41 0.60 21.27 4.95
CA GLU A 41 -0.42 22.29 5.20
C GLU A 41 -0.07 23.57 4.40
N GLU A 42 -1.01 24.51 4.29
CA GLU A 42 -0.79 25.77 3.55
C GLU A 42 0.38 26.60 4.10
N ASP A 43 0.77 26.37 5.36
CA ASP A 43 1.91 27.00 6.03
C ASP A 43 3.26 26.28 5.78
N GLY A 44 3.26 25.21 4.97
CA GLY A 44 4.45 24.43 4.64
C GLY A 44 4.84 23.37 5.70
N THR A 45 4.08 23.23 6.79
CA THR A 45 4.32 22.17 7.78
C THR A 45 3.79 20.82 7.28
N SER A 46 4.44 19.71 7.63
CA SER A 46 3.92 18.39 7.28
C SER A 46 2.58 18.14 7.97
N MET A 47 1.57 17.71 7.20
CA MET A 47 0.28 17.31 7.75
C MET A 47 0.48 16.21 8.81
N PRO A 48 -0.17 16.28 9.97
CA PRO A 48 0.00 15.30 11.03
C PRO A 48 -0.38 13.87 10.56
N GLY A 49 0.43 12.88 10.94
CA GLY A 49 0.13 11.45 10.80
C GLY A 49 0.65 10.77 9.53
N VAL A 50 1.64 11.36 8.87
CA VAL A 50 2.16 10.89 7.56
C VAL A 50 3.56 10.30 7.61
N PHE A 51 4.26 10.35 8.75
CA PHE A 51 5.63 9.83 8.85
C PHE A 51 5.64 8.29 8.86
N SER A 52 6.24 7.73 7.81
CA SER A 52 6.24 6.29 7.47
C SER A 52 4.88 5.64 7.67
N SER A 53 3.84 6.25 7.09
CA SER A 53 2.52 5.62 7.09
C SER A 53 2.51 4.34 6.26
N VAL A 54 1.75 3.35 6.72
CA VAL A 54 1.54 2.09 6.01
C VAL A 54 1.00 2.33 4.60
N ASN A 55 0.10 3.31 4.47
CA ASN A 55 -0.50 3.70 3.18
C ASN A 55 0.53 4.29 2.22
N SER A 56 1.47 5.09 2.71
CA SER A 56 2.56 5.61 1.86
C SER A 56 3.45 4.49 1.33
N LEU A 57 3.84 3.54 2.19
CA LEU A 57 4.64 2.39 1.76
C LEU A 57 3.88 1.52 0.76
N TYR A 58 2.59 1.27 1.00
CA TYR A 58 1.72 0.51 0.10
C TYR A 58 1.59 1.17 -1.27
N SER A 59 1.48 2.51 -1.31
CA SER A 59 1.38 3.27 -2.56
C SER A 59 2.67 3.21 -3.40
N ILE A 60 3.84 3.20 -2.77
CA ILE A 60 5.14 3.12 -3.47
C ILE A 60 5.64 1.69 -3.69
N MET A 61 4.99 0.69 -3.09
CA MET A 61 5.36 -0.74 -3.22
C MET A 61 5.64 -1.16 -4.67
N PRO A 62 4.83 -0.77 -5.69
CA PRO A 62 5.14 -1.15 -7.07
C PRO A 62 6.48 -0.63 -7.59
N MET A 63 6.85 0.60 -7.23
CA MET A 63 8.14 1.16 -7.59
C MET A 63 9.27 0.40 -6.91
N LEU A 64 9.12 0.09 -5.62
CA LEU A 64 10.13 -0.69 -4.88
C LEU A 64 10.28 -2.09 -5.47
N ILE A 65 9.18 -2.78 -5.78
CA ILE A 65 9.22 -4.09 -6.46
C ILE A 65 9.96 -3.98 -7.79
N TYR A 66 9.66 -2.97 -8.60
CA TYR A 66 10.28 -2.81 -9.91
C TYR A 66 11.76 -2.46 -9.82
N THR A 67 12.14 -1.52 -8.96
CA THR A 67 13.51 -0.99 -8.85
C THR A 67 14.38 -1.87 -7.95
N ASN A 68 14.08 -1.95 -6.66
CA ASN A 68 14.80 -2.77 -5.69
C ASN A 68 13.87 -3.23 -4.54
N PRO A 69 13.35 -4.48 -4.57
CA PRO A 69 12.39 -4.95 -3.59
C PRO A 69 12.97 -5.06 -2.17
N MET A 70 14.30 -5.10 -1.99
CA MET A 70 14.92 -5.09 -0.66
C MET A 70 14.65 -3.79 0.11
N LEU A 71 14.50 -2.66 -0.58
CA LEU A 71 14.11 -1.39 0.05
C LEU A 71 12.73 -1.50 0.72
N GLY A 72 11.84 -2.31 0.15
CA GLY A 72 10.54 -2.62 0.73
C GLY A 72 10.64 -3.37 2.06
N ASN A 73 11.59 -4.30 2.18
CA ASN A 73 11.86 -5.01 3.44
C ASN A 73 12.34 -4.05 4.53
N TYR A 74 13.19 -3.06 4.22
CA TYR A 74 13.60 -2.05 5.19
C TYR A 74 12.43 -1.14 5.62
N GLY A 75 11.52 -0.81 4.70
CA GLY A 75 10.30 -0.05 5.01
C GLY A 75 9.36 -0.83 5.93
N LEU A 76 9.08 -2.10 5.60
CA LEU A 76 8.28 -2.99 6.43
C LEU A 76 8.89 -3.18 7.82
N ARG A 77 10.20 -3.42 7.89
CA ARG A 77 10.93 -3.63 9.14
C ARG A 77 10.75 -2.44 10.09
N THR A 78 10.78 -1.22 9.56
CA THR A 78 10.54 0.00 10.34
C THR A 78 9.20 -0.03 11.07
N ILE A 79 8.12 -0.41 10.38
CA ILE A 79 6.77 -0.46 10.95
C ILE A 79 6.57 -1.70 11.85
N LEU A 80 7.13 -2.85 11.46
CA LEU A 80 7.04 -4.12 12.21
C LEU A 80 7.83 -4.10 13.52
N ASP A 81 8.97 -3.41 13.56
CA ASP A 81 9.71 -3.21 14.81
C ASP A 81 8.98 -2.21 15.70
N TYR A 82 8.43 -1.14 15.12
CA TYR A 82 7.62 -0.16 15.83
C TYR A 82 6.39 -0.80 16.51
N SER A 83 5.72 -1.76 15.86
CA SER A 83 4.54 -2.41 16.43
C SER A 83 4.80 -3.16 17.74
N ARG A 84 6.06 -3.47 18.09
CA ARG A 84 6.40 -4.11 19.37
C ARG A 84 6.17 -3.19 20.57
N PHE A 85 6.20 -1.89 20.37
CA PHE A 85 5.87 -0.89 21.39
C PHE A 85 4.36 -0.68 21.53
N PHE A 86 3.57 -1.36 20.69
CA PHE A 86 2.15 -1.11 20.53
C PHE A 86 1.38 -2.43 20.61
N ASN A 87 0.94 -2.79 21.81
CA ASN A 87 0.29 -4.07 22.11
C ASN A 87 -1.20 -4.10 21.67
N GLN A 88 -1.45 -3.96 20.37
CA GLN A 88 -2.79 -4.07 19.78
C GLN A 88 -2.89 -5.23 18.80
N PRO A 89 -4.11 -5.76 18.56
CA PRO A 89 -4.33 -6.86 17.63
C PRO A 89 -4.27 -6.43 16.15
N PHE A 90 -3.94 -5.17 15.84
CA PHE A 90 -3.89 -4.60 14.50
C PHE A 90 -2.64 -3.73 14.32
N ALA A 91 -2.26 -3.47 13.07
CA ALA A 91 -1.11 -2.63 12.74
C ALA A 91 -1.37 -1.15 13.06
N ALA A 92 -0.33 -0.44 13.49
CA ALA A 92 -0.36 1.02 13.58
C ALA A 92 -0.44 1.63 12.16
N HIS A 93 -1.12 2.77 12.04
CA HIS A 93 -1.23 3.47 10.75
C HIS A 93 0.10 4.11 10.31
N ASN A 94 0.91 4.60 11.25
CA ASN A 94 2.17 5.29 11.03
C ASN A 94 3.10 5.12 12.25
N VAL A 95 4.36 5.52 12.11
CA VAL A 95 5.34 5.47 13.21
C VAL A 95 5.47 6.80 13.95
N GLY A 96 4.80 7.86 13.48
CA GLY A 96 4.83 9.20 14.06
C GLY A 96 3.95 10.21 13.33
N LEU A 97 3.68 11.34 13.99
CA LEU A 97 2.88 12.43 13.41
C LEU A 97 3.67 13.29 12.43
N ARG A 98 4.95 13.53 12.72
CA ARG A 98 5.81 14.45 11.97
C ARG A 98 7.10 13.74 11.59
N TYR A 99 7.64 14.10 10.44
CA TYR A 99 8.95 13.62 10.02
C TYR A 99 10.01 14.02 11.07
N GLY A 100 10.87 13.06 11.43
CA GLY A 100 11.89 13.23 12.47
C GLY A 100 11.46 12.83 13.88
N GLU A 101 10.17 12.58 14.11
CA GLU A 101 9.64 12.24 15.45
C GLU A 101 8.82 10.93 15.41
N ALA A 102 9.46 9.81 15.78
CA ALA A 102 8.82 8.52 15.93
C ALA A 102 8.15 8.35 17.31
N VAL A 103 7.06 9.10 17.54
CA VAL A 103 6.37 9.17 18.84
C VAL A 103 5.01 8.48 18.78
N VAL A 104 4.70 7.67 19.81
CA VAL A 104 3.40 7.03 20.01
C VAL A 104 2.32 8.09 20.26
N HIS A 105 1.19 8.00 19.57
CA HIS A 105 0.09 8.97 19.72
C HIS A 105 -1.30 8.32 19.56
N PRO A 106 -2.37 8.91 20.14
CA PRO A 106 -3.70 8.28 20.15
C PRO A 106 -4.35 8.15 18.77
N ASN A 107 -4.00 9.03 17.82
CA ASN A 107 -4.52 8.98 16.44
C ASN A 107 -3.91 7.85 15.57
N GLN A 108 -3.12 6.92 16.13
CA GLN A 108 -2.52 5.80 15.36
C GLN A 108 -3.54 4.72 14.96
N HIS A 109 -4.80 4.82 15.39
CA HIS A 109 -5.83 3.76 15.28
C HIS A 109 -6.95 4.12 14.32
N SER A 110 -6.75 5.15 13.51
CA SER A 110 -7.76 5.66 12.60
C SER A 110 -7.98 4.74 11.38
N SER A 111 -7.03 3.85 11.07
CA SER A 111 -7.05 2.89 9.94
C SER A 111 -6.63 1.47 10.37
N ARG A 112 -7.43 0.79 11.20
CA ARG A 112 -7.05 -0.50 11.81
C ARG A 112 -6.99 -1.61 10.76
N THR A 113 -8.09 -1.83 10.05
CA THR A 113 -8.23 -2.94 9.09
C THR A 113 -7.43 -2.65 7.82
N ASP A 114 -7.50 -1.45 7.25
CA ASP A 114 -6.71 -1.07 6.06
C ASP A 114 -5.19 -1.19 6.28
N SER A 115 -4.66 -0.71 7.42
CA SER A 115 -3.23 -0.79 7.72
C SER A 115 -2.78 -2.23 7.94
N THR A 116 -3.52 -2.98 8.75
CA THR A 116 -3.22 -4.40 9.06
C THR A 116 -3.16 -5.23 7.78
N THR A 117 -4.15 -5.04 6.92
CA THR A 117 -4.25 -5.71 5.63
C THR A 117 -3.07 -5.36 4.72
N SER A 118 -2.72 -4.07 4.62
CA SER A 118 -1.60 -3.60 3.81
C SER A 118 -0.29 -4.22 4.24
N MET A 119 -0.04 -4.31 5.54
CA MET A 119 1.19 -4.87 6.09
C MET A 119 1.37 -6.35 5.72
N ILE A 120 0.30 -7.15 5.85
CA ILE A 120 0.36 -8.58 5.51
C ILE A 120 0.57 -8.77 3.99
N ILE A 121 -0.16 -8.01 3.15
CA ILE A 121 0.00 -8.07 1.68
C ILE A 121 1.42 -7.68 1.28
N MET A 122 1.95 -6.58 1.80
CA MET A 122 3.31 -6.12 1.48
C MET A 122 4.37 -7.11 1.97
N THR A 123 4.17 -7.72 3.14
CA THR A 123 5.09 -8.74 3.66
C THR A 123 5.20 -9.90 2.69
N TYR A 124 4.06 -10.43 2.22
CA TYR A 124 4.08 -11.50 1.23
C TYR A 124 4.64 -11.03 -0.12
N ALA A 125 4.27 -9.83 -0.57
CA ALA A 125 4.77 -9.27 -1.83
C ALA A 125 6.30 -9.16 -1.84
N PHE A 126 6.91 -8.51 -0.85
CA PHE A 126 8.36 -8.38 -0.81
C PHE A 126 9.05 -9.73 -0.57
N MET A 127 8.48 -10.64 0.22
CA MET A 127 9.00 -12.00 0.33
C MET A 127 9.07 -12.70 -1.04
N ARG A 128 8.00 -12.60 -1.84
CA ARG A 128 7.90 -13.19 -3.20
C ARG A 128 8.92 -12.60 -4.19
N TYR A 129 9.15 -11.29 -4.15
CA TYR A 129 10.05 -10.60 -5.08
C TYR A 129 11.52 -10.58 -4.62
N THR A 130 11.79 -10.80 -3.33
CA THR A 130 13.16 -10.92 -2.80
C THR A 130 13.63 -12.38 -2.71
N GLY A 131 12.70 -13.33 -2.54
CA GLY A 131 13.00 -14.74 -2.24
C GLY A 131 13.40 -14.97 -0.77
N VAL A 132 13.21 -13.95 0.09
CA VAL A 132 13.70 -13.93 1.48
C VAL A 132 12.52 -13.91 2.45
N ALA A 133 12.39 -14.95 3.26
CA ALA A 133 11.33 -15.10 4.27
C ALA A 133 11.71 -14.60 5.68
N GLU A 134 12.95 -14.14 5.88
CA GLU A 134 13.50 -13.81 7.20
C GLU A 134 12.65 -12.79 7.98
N LEU A 135 12.25 -11.69 7.33
CA LEU A 135 11.44 -10.65 7.99
C LEU A 135 10.09 -11.20 8.46
N ALA A 136 9.44 -12.02 7.63
CA ALA A 136 8.18 -12.68 7.99
C ALA A 136 8.36 -13.68 9.14
N ALA A 137 9.47 -14.43 9.15
CA ALA A 137 9.77 -15.38 10.21
C ALA A 137 10.02 -14.70 11.56
N VAL A 138 10.81 -13.63 11.59
CA VAL A 138 11.11 -12.86 12.81
C VAL A 138 9.85 -12.21 13.40
N HIS A 139 8.92 -11.77 12.55
CA HIS A 139 7.68 -11.11 12.98
C HIS A 139 6.43 -12.01 12.87
N TYR A 140 6.61 -13.33 12.78
CA TYR A 140 5.51 -14.26 12.53
C TYR A 140 4.37 -14.12 13.53
N ASN A 141 4.67 -14.02 14.83
CA ASN A 141 3.64 -13.91 15.86
C ASN A 141 2.82 -12.62 15.72
N THR A 142 3.45 -11.50 15.33
CA THR A 142 2.76 -10.24 15.05
C THR A 142 1.83 -10.40 13.84
N LEU A 143 2.33 -10.96 12.74
CA LEU A 143 1.54 -11.22 11.53
C LEU A 143 0.38 -12.18 11.80
N LYS A 144 0.59 -13.19 12.66
CA LYS A 144 -0.44 -14.13 13.10
C LYS A 144 -1.52 -13.41 13.90
N THR A 145 -1.16 -12.62 14.90
CA THR A 145 -2.13 -11.82 15.68
C THR A 145 -2.96 -10.91 14.77
N TRP A 146 -2.32 -10.27 13.80
CA TRP A 146 -2.99 -9.43 12.81
C TRP A 146 -3.93 -10.22 11.89
N ALA A 147 -3.52 -11.41 11.44
CA ALA A 147 -4.38 -12.29 10.65
C ALA A 147 -5.57 -12.81 11.47
N ASP A 148 -5.36 -13.13 12.75
CA ASP A 148 -6.44 -13.50 13.68
C ASP A 148 -7.45 -12.35 13.82
N TYR A 149 -7.01 -11.10 13.95
CA TYR A 149 -7.89 -9.93 13.92
C TYR A 149 -8.68 -9.83 12.61
N LEU A 150 -8.04 -10.07 11.46
CA LEU A 150 -8.70 -10.02 10.15
C LEU A 150 -9.73 -11.13 9.95
N VAL A 151 -9.60 -12.29 10.59
CA VAL A 151 -10.65 -13.34 10.54
C VAL A 151 -11.99 -12.79 11.04
N ASP A 152 -11.96 -11.96 12.08
CA ASP A 152 -13.17 -11.40 12.69
C ASP A 152 -13.57 -10.05 12.06
N ASN A 153 -12.62 -9.31 11.47
CA ASN A 153 -12.82 -7.90 11.08
C ASN A 153 -12.62 -7.60 9.59
N ALA A 154 -12.18 -8.55 8.75
CA ALA A 154 -11.96 -8.26 7.32
C ALA A 154 -13.29 -7.99 6.60
N LEU A 155 -14.22 -8.94 6.67
CA LEU A 155 -15.50 -8.85 5.95
C LEU A 155 -16.38 -7.72 6.51
N PHE A 156 -16.49 -7.65 7.84
CA PHE A 156 -17.23 -6.60 8.53
C PHE A 156 -16.32 -5.86 9.51
N HIS A 157 -16.20 -4.55 9.36
CA HIS A 157 -15.37 -3.70 10.19
C HIS A 157 -16.11 -2.42 10.56
N GLY A 158 -15.77 -1.89 11.73
CA GLY A 158 -16.23 -0.58 12.17
C GLY A 158 -15.71 0.55 11.27
N SER A 159 -16.22 1.75 11.51
CA SER A 159 -15.81 2.94 10.77
C SER A 159 -14.32 3.24 10.98
N GLU A 160 -13.60 3.50 9.88
CA GLU A 160 -12.19 3.86 9.86
C GLU A 160 -11.86 4.74 8.65
N VAL A 161 -10.83 5.59 8.77
CA VAL A 161 -10.24 6.26 7.61
C VAL A 161 -9.36 5.27 6.85
N THR A 162 -9.25 5.46 5.55
CA THR A 162 -8.35 4.68 4.69
C THR A 162 -7.25 5.57 4.14
N GLY A 163 -6.29 5.01 3.41
CA GLY A 163 -5.27 5.79 2.68
C GLY A 163 -5.82 6.85 1.71
N ASP A 164 -7.14 6.91 1.54
CA ASP A 164 -7.85 7.74 0.56
C ASP A 164 -8.52 8.95 1.21
N TRP A 165 -8.28 9.17 2.52
CA TRP A 165 -8.85 10.29 3.27
C TRP A 165 -8.50 11.67 2.69
N PHE A 166 -7.40 11.76 1.93
CA PHE A 166 -6.97 12.98 1.23
C PHE A 166 -7.83 13.33 -0.01
N VAL A 167 -8.77 12.47 -0.42
CA VAL A 167 -9.65 12.66 -1.60
C VAL A 167 -10.97 13.36 -1.22
N GLY A 168 -11.00 14.00 -0.04
CA GLY A 168 -12.16 14.71 0.52
C GLY A 168 -13.25 13.78 1.05
N ASP A 169 -14.41 14.36 1.39
CA ASP A 169 -15.58 13.67 2.00
C ASP A 169 -16.06 12.41 1.24
N ALA A 170 -15.68 12.28 -0.03
CA ALA A 170 -16.01 11.17 -0.91
C ALA A 170 -15.47 9.80 -0.47
N ALA A 171 -14.39 9.75 0.30
CA ALA A 171 -13.77 8.53 0.83
C ALA A 171 -13.57 8.60 2.36
N GLY A 172 -14.38 9.42 3.04
CA GLY A 172 -14.34 9.59 4.49
C GLY A 172 -14.60 8.30 5.28
N PRO A 173 -14.41 8.33 6.61
CA PRO A 173 -14.52 7.14 7.43
C PRO A 173 -15.88 6.46 7.28
N SER A 174 -15.87 5.18 6.91
CA SER A 174 -17.09 4.37 6.78
C SER A 174 -16.86 2.97 7.32
N ALA A 175 -17.91 2.39 7.90
CA ALA A 175 -17.92 0.97 8.23
C ALA A 175 -18.13 0.14 6.95
N ASN A 176 -17.59 -1.08 6.95
CA ASN A 176 -17.79 -2.07 5.89
C ASN A 176 -17.47 -1.56 4.48
N MET A 177 -16.34 -0.85 4.34
CA MET A 177 -15.85 -0.39 3.05
C MET A 177 -15.46 -1.57 2.17
N THR A 178 -16.03 -1.63 0.97
CA THR A 178 -15.89 -2.75 0.04
C THR A 178 -14.43 -3.01 -0.32
N ASN A 179 -13.66 -1.95 -0.59
CA ASN A 179 -12.25 -2.07 -0.97
C ASN A 179 -11.38 -2.58 0.20
N VAL A 180 -11.63 -2.08 1.42
CA VAL A 180 -10.93 -2.54 2.64
C VAL A 180 -11.25 -4.00 2.90
N ALA A 181 -12.53 -4.38 2.82
CA ALA A 181 -12.96 -5.76 3.04
C ALA A 181 -12.32 -6.73 2.03
N LEU A 182 -12.34 -6.40 0.73
CA LEU A 182 -11.70 -7.22 -0.30
C LEU A 182 -10.20 -7.39 -0.03
N LYS A 183 -9.53 -6.27 0.28
CA LYS A 183 -8.11 -6.26 0.61
C LYS A 183 -7.85 -7.17 1.82
N GLY A 184 -8.68 -7.10 2.86
CA GLY A 184 -8.61 -7.96 4.06
C GLY A 184 -8.65 -9.45 3.73
N LEU A 185 -9.55 -9.85 2.83
CA LEU A 185 -9.66 -11.23 2.37
C LEU A 185 -8.43 -11.67 1.54
N ILE A 186 -7.87 -10.76 0.73
CA ILE A 186 -6.60 -11.00 0.01
C ILE A 186 -5.42 -11.11 1.00
N ALA A 187 -5.41 -10.35 2.09
CA ALA A 187 -4.40 -10.47 3.14
C ALA A 187 -4.47 -11.81 3.86
N LEU A 188 -5.67 -12.35 4.11
CA LEU A 188 -5.82 -13.70 4.68
C LEU A 188 -5.24 -14.78 3.74
N GLN A 189 -5.45 -14.66 2.42
CA GLN A 189 -4.76 -15.53 1.43
C GLN A 189 -3.24 -15.34 1.47
N SER A 190 -2.78 -14.09 1.58
CA SER A 190 -1.35 -13.79 1.69
C SER A 190 -0.72 -14.40 2.95
N MET A 191 -1.46 -14.45 4.06
CA MET A 191 -1.00 -15.09 5.30
C MET A 191 -0.88 -16.62 5.15
N VAL A 192 -1.78 -17.26 4.40
CA VAL A 192 -1.68 -18.70 4.07
C VAL A 192 -0.39 -18.98 3.30
N GLU A 193 -0.05 -18.13 2.33
CA GLU A 193 1.19 -18.24 1.57
C GLU A 193 2.45 -17.99 2.42
N ILE A 194 2.40 -17.00 3.32
CA ILE A 194 3.46 -16.75 4.31
C ILE A 194 3.67 -18.00 5.18
N GLN A 195 2.60 -18.56 5.76
CA GLN A 195 2.67 -19.76 6.60
C GLN A 195 3.22 -20.97 5.84
N SER A 196 2.84 -21.13 4.58
CA SER A 196 3.31 -22.23 3.74
C SER A 196 4.80 -22.10 3.37
N SER A 197 5.35 -20.89 3.43
CA SER A 197 6.77 -20.59 3.18
C SER A 197 7.64 -20.67 4.44
N LEU A 198 7.06 -20.93 5.62
CA LEU A 198 7.77 -21.04 6.89
C LEU A 198 7.72 -22.49 7.41
N ILE A 199 8.84 -22.97 7.96
CA ILE A 199 8.94 -24.34 8.47
C ILE A 199 7.98 -24.50 9.68
N ASP A 200 7.25 -25.63 9.73
CA ASP A 200 6.30 -26.03 10.79
C ASP A 200 5.09 -25.11 11.01
N LYS A 201 4.80 -24.17 10.11
CA LYS A 201 3.68 -23.21 10.24
C LYS A 201 2.50 -23.47 9.30
N SER A 202 2.59 -24.48 8.43
CA SER A 202 1.55 -24.80 7.45
C SER A 202 0.26 -25.40 8.06
N SER A 203 0.30 -25.89 9.29
CA SER A 203 -0.85 -26.52 9.97
C SER A 203 -1.97 -25.54 10.37
N GLU A 204 -1.69 -24.23 10.43
CA GLU A 204 -2.65 -23.18 10.81
C GLU A 204 -3.38 -22.56 9.59
N SER A 205 -2.90 -22.80 8.38
CA SER A 205 -3.44 -22.27 7.11
C SER A 205 -4.94 -22.50 6.89
N PRO A 206 -5.58 -23.61 7.35
CA PRO A 206 -7.01 -23.83 7.10
C PRO A 206 -7.93 -22.75 7.68
N LYS A 207 -7.60 -22.14 8.83
CA LYS A 207 -8.42 -21.10 9.46
C LYS A 207 -8.54 -19.88 8.54
N TYR A 208 -7.40 -19.35 8.09
CA TYR A 208 -7.35 -18.15 7.26
C TYR A 208 -7.88 -18.41 5.84
N LEU A 209 -7.58 -19.57 5.26
CA LEU A 209 -8.09 -19.98 3.96
C LEU A 209 -9.63 -20.07 3.97
N ASN A 210 -10.22 -20.67 5.01
CA ASN A 210 -11.66 -20.78 5.14
C ASN A 210 -12.33 -19.41 5.33
N ALA A 211 -11.75 -18.54 6.18
CA ALA A 211 -12.23 -17.18 6.38
C ALA A 211 -12.17 -16.35 5.08
N ALA A 212 -11.07 -16.44 4.33
CA ALA A 212 -10.93 -15.78 3.04
C ALA A 212 -11.99 -16.27 2.04
N ASN A 213 -12.09 -17.58 1.82
CA ASN A 213 -12.99 -18.17 0.81
C ASN A 213 -14.47 -17.94 1.13
N SER A 214 -14.89 -18.13 2.38
CA SER A 214 -16.27 -17.87 2.81
C SER A 214 -16.58 -16.37 2.80
N GLY A 215 -15.62 -15.55 3.24
CA GLY A 215 -15.72 -14.10 3.22
C GLY A 215 -15.86 -13.56 1.80
N LEU A 216 -15.13 -14.07 0.81
CA LEU A 216 -15.25 -13.61 -0.58
C LEU A 216 -16.63 -13.88 -1.17
N LYS A 217 -17.22 -15.05 -0.90
CA LYS A 217 -18.58 -15.39 -1.35
C LYS A 217 -19.61 -14.38 -0.81
N GLN A 218 -19.50 -14.04 0.47
CA GLN A 218 -20.36 -13.04 1.11
C GLN A 218 -20.06 -11.63 0.59
N TRP A 219 -18.79 -11.27 0.48
CA TRP A 219 -18.33 -9.97 0.00
C TRP A 219 -18.91 -9.67 -1.38
N ILE A 220 -18.93 -10.64 -2.31
CA ILE A 220 -19.53 -10.47 -3.64
C ILE A 220 -21.01 -10.07 -3.54
N GLN A 221 -21.76 -10.65 -2.59
CA GLN A 221 -23.18 -10.34 -2.40
C GLN A 221 -23.37 -8.95 -1.78
N TYR A 222 -22.70 -8.65 -0.67
CA TYR A 222 -22.86 -7.38 0.04
C TYR A 222 -22.36 -6.17 -0.76
N SER A 223 -21.25 -6.34 -1.48
CA SER A 223 -20.64 -5.27 -2.28
C SER A 223 -21.24 -5.09 -3.67
N ASP A 224 -22.16 -5.97 -4.08
CA ASP A 224 -22.64 -6.09 -5.46
C ASP A 224 -21.47 -6.24 -6.46
N TYR A 225 -20.71 -7.33 -6.35
CA TYR A 225 -19.51 -7.58 -7.16
C TYR A 225 -18.46 -6.46 -7.08
N GLY A 226 -18.44 -5.73 -5.97
CA GLY A 226 -17.49 -4.66 -5.76
C GLY A 226 -17.86 -3.30 -6.33
N THR A 227 -19.09 -3.11 -6.83
CA THR A 227 -19.52 -1.84 -7.45
C THR A 227 -19.71 -0.75 -6.40
N LYS A 228 -20.10 -1.12 -5.17
CA LYS A 228 -20.38 -0.18 -4.08
C LYS A 228 -19.15 0.23 -3.29
N VAL A 229 -19.10 1.47 -2.80
CA VAL A 229 -18.07 1.94 -1.84
C VAL A 229 -18.08 1.18 -0.51
N ALA A 230 -19.27 0.82 -0.03
CA ALA A 230 -19.50 0.10 1.22
C ALA A 230 -20.84 -0.67 1.16
N TYR A 231 -21.14 -1.50 2.15
CA TYR A 231 -22.29 -2.43 2.08
C TYR A 231 -23.68 -1.79 2.23
N GLN A 232 -23.75 -0.49 2.51
CA GLN A 232 -25.00 0.22 2.71
C GLN A 232 -25.83 0.25 1.40
N PRO A 233 -27.18 0.18 1.48
CA PRO A 233 -28.03 0.08 0.28
C PRO A 233 -27.87 1.21 -0.73
N ASN A 234 -27.64 2.44 -0.27
CA ASN A 234 -27.45 3.64 -1.11
C ASN A 234 -25.97 3.95 -1.36
N ALA A 235 -25.08 2.97 -1.14
CA ALA A 235 -23.66 3.15 -1.36
C ALA A 235 -23.38 3.33 -2.84
N LYS A 236 -22.54 4.32 -3.11
CA LYS A 236 -22.24 4.85 -4.42
C LYS A 236 -21.17 4.04 -5.16
N ASN A 237 -20.96 4.32 -6.45
CA ASN A 237 -19.97 3.60 -7.26
C ASN A 237 -18.53 3.85 -6.77
N TYR A 238 -17.70 2.80 -6.73
CA TYR A 238 -16.30 2.86 -6.25
C TYR A 238 -15.30 2.04 -7.07
N LEU A 239 -14.11 2.58 -7.34
CA LEU A 239 -13.03 1.84 -8.01
C LEU A 239 -12.25 0.93 -7.05
N LEU A 240 -12.21 -0.37 -7.35
CA LEU A 240 -11.49 -1.35 -6.53
C LEU A 240 -10.01 -1.42 -6.86
N ARG A 241 -9.20 -0.72 -6.05
CA ARG A 241 -7.73 -0.81 -6.10
C ARG A 241 -7.18 -2.07 -5.45
N ALA A 242 -7.91 -2.71 -4.54
CA ALA A 242 -7.51 -3.96 -3.89
C ALA A 242 -7.27 -5.10 -4.89
N LEU A 243 -7.93 -5.09 -6.07
CA LEU A 243 -7.72 -6.06 -7.14
C LEU A 243 -6.26 -6.11 -7.63
N TYR A 244 -5.52 -5.02 -7.48
CA TYR A 244 -4.10 -5.01 -7.83
C TYR A 244 -3.30 -6.02 -7.02
N ALA A 245 -3.60 -6.17 -5.73
CA ALA A 245 -2.89 -7.11 -4.86
C ALA A 245 -3.11 -8.57 -5.30
N ASP A 246 -4.34 -8.94 -5.66
CA ASP A 246 -4.65 -10.28 -6.19
C ASP A 246 -3.82 -10.61 -7.44
N LYS A 247 -3.69 -9.65 -8.37
CA LYS A 247 -2.87 -9.81 -9.58
C LYS A 247 -1.38 -9.80 -9.31
N LEU A 248 -0.89 -8.88 -8.48
CA LEU A 248 0.52 -8.75 -8.13
C LEU A 248 1.04 -10.01 -7.43
N LEU A 249 0.25 -10.55 -6.52
CA LEU A 249 0.58 -11.74 -5.76
C LEU A 249 0.25 -13.03 -6.52
N GLY A 250 -0.40 -12.96 -7.68
CA GLY A 250 -0.77 -14.12 -8.48
C GLY A 250 -1.65 -15.13 -7.73
N LEU A 251 -2.48 -14.67 -6.79
CA LEU A 251 -3.32 -15.53 -5.94
C LEU A 251 -4.47 -16.15 -6.72
N ASN A 252 -4.93 -15.49 -7.79
CA ASN A 252 -6.10 -15.89 -8.59
C ASN A 252 -7.34 -16.12 -7.70
N PHE A 253 -7.48 -15.32 -6.65
CA PHE A 253 -8.49 -15.48 -5.62
C PHE A 253 -9.81 -14.83 -6.02
N VAL A 254 -9.74 -13.65 -6.66
CA VAL A 254 -10.95 -12.89 -7.04
C VAL A 254 -11.47 -13.38 -8.40
N PRO A 255 -12.76 -13.72 -8.54
CA PRO A 255 -13.31 -14.22 -9.80
C PRO A 255 -13.39 -13.14 -10.90
N GLU A 256 -13.26 -13.56 -12.16
CA GLU A 256 -13.27 -12.68 -13.33
C GLU A 256 -14.55 -11.83 -13.44
N SER A 257 -15.68 -12.28 -12.89
CA SER A 257 -16.93 -11.50 -12.86
C SER A 257 -16.78 -10.15 -12.14
N VAL A 258 -15.96 -10.08 -11.09
CA VAL A 258 -15.66 -8.83 -10.37
C VAL A 258 -14.82 -7.90 -11.25
N TYR A 259 -13.80 -8.45 -11.93
CA TYR A 259 -12.98 -7.69 -12.87
C TYR A 259 -13.80 -7.14 -14.04
N GLN A 260 -14.75 -7.92 -14.58
CA GLN A 260 -15.66 -7.46 -15.64
C GLN A 260 -16.53 -6.29 -15.19
N ARG A 261 -17.12 -6.37 -14.00
CA ARG A 261 -17.91 -5.27 -13.42
C ARG A 261 -17.06 -4.02 -13.22
N GLN A 262 -15.85 -4.16 -12.72
CA GLN A 262 -14.92 -3.04 -12.54
C GLN A 262 -14.43 -2.45 -13.86
N ARG A 263 -14.24 -3.24 -14.93
CA ARG A 263 -13.97 -2.71 -16.28
C ARG A 263 -15.14 -1.87 -16.80
N ALA A 264 -16.38 -2.34 -16.63
CA ALA A 264 -17.56 -1.58 -17.04
C ALA A 264 -17.68 -0.25 -16.29
N GLN A 265 -17.45 -0.27 -14.97
CA GLN A 265 -17.50 0.92 -14.13
C GLN A 265 -16.36 1.90 -14.42
N PHE A 266 -15.15 1.40 -14.68
CA PHE A 266 -14.01 2.22 -15.08
C PHE A 266 -14.28 2.91 -16.42
N ALA A 267 -14.86 2.19 -17.39
CA ALA A 267 -15.21 2.74 -18.69
C ALA A 267 -16.33 3.80 -18.60
N SER A 268 -17.37 3.57 -17.79
CA SER A 268 -18.48 4.52 -17.63
C SER A 268 -18.11 5.77 -16.85
N GLY A 269 -17.18 5.66 -15.89
CA GLY A 269 -16.71 6.77 -15.07
C GLY A 269 -15.61 7.62 -15.72
N LEU A 270 -15.13 7.25 -16.91
CA LEU A 270 -13.99 7.90 -17.55
C LEU A 270 -14.26 9.38 -17.85
N LYS A 271 -13.34 10.23 -17.38
CA LYS A 271 -13.27 11.67 -17.62
C LYS A 271 -12.00 12.00 -18.42
N GLN A 272 -11.75 13.29 -18.66
CA GLN A 272 -10.62 13.74 -19.50
C GLN A 272 -9.24 13.33 -18.95
N TYR A 273 -9.09 13.23 -17.64
CA TYR A 273 -7.81 13.00 -16.95
C TYR A 273 -7.77 11.72 -16.10
N GLY A 274 -8.90 11.05 -15.88
CA GLY A 274 -8.95 9.78 -15.17
C GLY A 274 -10.37 9.35 -14.86
N VAL A 275 -10.52 8.47 -13.87
CA VAL A 275 -11.84 8.07 -13.33
C VAL A 275 -11.93 8.53 -11.87
N PRO A 276 -12.97 9.27 -11.47
CA PRO A 276 -13.18 9.62 -10.07
C PRO A 276 -13.19 8.39 -9.16
N LEU A 277 -12.70 8.53 -7.92
CA LEU A 277 -12.69 7.43 -6.96
C LEU A 277 -14.11 6.97 -6.62
N THR A 278 -15.01 7.94 -6.46
CA THR A 278 -16.44 7.75 -6.25
C THR A 278 -17.23 8.67 -7.18
N ASP A 279 -18.53 8.52 -7.25
CA ASP A 279 -19.41 9.44 -7.99
C ASP A 279 -19.79 10.73 -7.21
N GLN A 280 -19.22 10.95 -6.02
CA GLN A 280 -19.56 12.11 -5.17
C GLN A 280 -18.88 13.40 -5.60
N ASN A 281 -17.66 13.26 -6.12
CA ASN A 281 -16.84 14.34 -6.64
C ASN A 281 -16.03 13.80 -7.82
N ASN A 282 -15.21 14.64 -8.44
CA ASN A 282 -14.34 14.21 -9.55
C ASN A 282 -12.93 13.81 -9.09
N PHE A 283 -12.63 13.80 -7.80
CA PHE A 283 -11.26 13.59 -7.33
C PHE A 283 -10.82 12.13 -7.49
N THR A 284 -9.54 11.96 -7.81
CA THR A 284 -8.87 10.68 -7.93
C THR A 284 -7.40 10.82 -7.56
N THR A 285 -6.67 9.69 -7.46
CA THR A 285 -5.23 9.70 -7.22
C THR A 285 -4.46 8.96 -8.30
N ILE A 286 -3.20 9.35 -8.55
CA ILE A 286 -2.29 8.65 -9.46
C ILE A 286 -2.21 7.16 -9.08
N THR A 287 -1.93 6.88 -7.80
CA THR A 287 -1.81 5.51 -7.30
C THR A 287 -3.07 4.70 -7.59
N HIS A 288 -4.25 5.26 -7.32
CA HIS A 288 -5.52 4.55 -7.56
C HIS A 288 -5.73 4.19 -9.01
N GLN A 289 -5.59 5.19 -9.88
CA GLN A 289 -5.75 4.95 -11.31
C GLN A 289 -4.81 3.83 -11.77
N TYR A 290 -3.53 3.92 -11.42
CA TYR A 290 -2.55 2.93 -11.86
C TYR A 290 -2.76 1.55 -11.22
N PHE A 291 -3.22 1.45 -9.97
CA PHE A 291 -3.56 0.17 -9.33
C PHE A 291 -4.74 -0.49 -10.05
N THR A 292 -5.84 0.25 -10.24
CA THR A 292 -7.03 -0.25 -10.93
C THR A 292 -6.71 -0.62 -12.37
N ILE A 293 -6.07 0.27 -13.12
CA ILE A 293 -5.66 0.02 -14.50
C ILE A 293 -4.80 -1.25 -14.61
N ALA A 294 -3.77 -1.38 -13.78
CA ALA A 294 -2.90 -2.56 -13.82
C ALA A 294 -3.68 -3.85 -13.52
N ALA A 295 -4.56 -3.83 -12.52
CA ALA A 295 -5.39 -4.98 -12.18
C ALA A 295 -6.34 -5.39 -13.32
N LEU A 296 -7.02 -4.42 -13.94
CA LEU A 296 -8.02 -4.66 -14.99
C LEU A 296 -7.40 -5.13 -16.32
N THR A 297 -6.12 -4.80 -16.54
CA THR A 297 -5.38 -5.13 -17.78
C THR A 297 -4.38 -6.27 -17.63
N ALA A 298 -4.15 -6.80 -16.42
CA ALA A 298 -3.11 -7.79 -16.13
C ALA A 298 -3.14 -9.02 -17.07
N ASN A 299 -4.33 -9.52 -17.39
CA ASN A 299 -4.53 -10.71 -18.22
C ASN A 299 -4.63 -10.41 -19.73
N ASN A 300 -4.76 -9.14 -20.12
CA ASN A 300 -4.88 -8.76 -21.53
C ASN A 300 -4.34 -7.34 -21.74
N SER A 301 -3.10 -7.28 -22.22
CA SER A 301 -2.40 -6.02 -22.47
C SER A 301 -2.96 -5.20 -23.63
N SER A 302 -3.86 -5.74 -24.46
CA SER A 302 -4.56 -4.95 -25.49
C SER A 302 -5.41 -3.83 -24.89
N PHE A 303 -5.86 -3.98 -23.64
CA PHE A 303 -6.54 -2.92 -22.91
C PHE A 303 -5.63 -1.70 -22.66
N LEU A 304 -4.29 -1.86 -22.67
CA LEU A 304 -3.32 -0.76 -22.59
C LEU A 304 -3.42 0.20 -23.80
N SER A 305 -3.93 -0.29 -24.92
CA SER A 305 -4.11 0.48 -26.16
C SER A 305 -5.47 1.18 -26.23
N ASN A 306 -6.34 0.98 -25.24
CA ASN A 306 -7.66 1.61 -25.20
C ASN A 306 -7.54 3.11 -24.86
N SER A 307 -8.52 3.88 -25.34
CA SER A 307 -8.81 5.26 -24.96
C SER A 307 -8.71 5.57 -23.47
N ALA A 308 -8.99 4.62 -22.59
CA ALA A 308 -8.93 4.81 -21.14
C ALA A 308 -7.52 5.17 -20.64
N PHE A 309 -6.46 4.67 -21.30
CA PHE A 309 -5.08 5.07 -21.01
C PHE A 309 -4.75 6.48 -21.49
N ARG A 310 -5.53 7.04 -22.43
CA ARG A 310 -5.34 8.44 -22.87
C ARG A 310 -5.61 9.39 -21.71
N ALA A 311 -6.61 9.12 -20.87
CA ALA A 311 -6.94 10.01 -19.76
C ALA A 311 -5.75 10.22 -18.82
N ILE A 312 -5.10 9.15 -18.35
CA ILE A 312 -3.94 9.30 -17.46
C ILE A 312 -2.68 9.82 -18.17
N LYS A 313 -2.52 9.53 -19.47
CA LYS A 313 -1.49 10.15 -20.30
C LYS A 313 -1.71 11.65 -20.47
N ASN A 314 -2.96 12.10 -20.60
CA ASN A 314 -3.31 13.52 -20.68
C ASN A 314 -2.92 14.23 -19.39
N TYR A 315 -3.21 13.64 -18.22
CA TYR A 315 -2.86 14.22 -16.93
C TYR A 315 -1.36 14.37 -16.74
N THR A 316 -0.64 13.28 -17.00
CA THR A 316 0.82 13.28 -16.84
C THR A 316 1.50 14.16 -17.88
N GLY A 317 0.95 14.26 -19.10
CA GLY A 317 1.43 15.16 -20.15
C GLY A 317 1.13 16.63 -19.89
N SER A 318 -0.04 16.99 -19.34
CA SER A 318 -0.40 18.38 -19.05
C SER A 318 0.47 18.99 -17.95
N LEU A 319 0.83 18.21 -16.93
CA LEU A 319 1.69 18.67 -15.83
C LEU A 319 3.15 18.90 -16.26
N ILE A 320 3.64 18.12 -17.23
CA ILE A 320 5.01 18.25 -17.75
C ILE A 320 5.19 19.57 -18.52
N ASN A 321 4.12 20.14 -19.06
CA ASN A 321 4.16 21.36 -19.90
C ASN A 321 3.96 22.66 -19.10
N ALA A 322 3.82 22.59 -17.77
CA ALA A 322 3.50 23.73 -16.90
C ALA A 322 4.69 24.25 -16.06
N ASP A 323 5.94 24.03 -16.50
CA ASP A 323 7.18 24.43 -15.82
C ASP A 323 7.33 23.93 -14.37
N LEU A 324 7.68 22.64 -14.24
CA LEU A 324 8.31 21.97 -13.09
C LEU A 324 7.75 22.27 -11.68
N ALA A 325 6.44 22.07 -11.49
CA ALA A 325 5.90 21.73 -10.18
C ALA A 325 5.90 20.20 -9.99
N ALA A 326 6.26 19.73 -8.79
CA ALA A 326 6.17 18.31 -8.42
C ALA A 326 4.76 17.75 -8.71
N LEU A 327 4.67 16.50 -9.16
CA LEU A 327 3.39 15.88 -9.51
C LEU A 327 2.45 15.88 -8.31
N ALA A 328 1.27 16.45 -8.48
CA ALA A 328 0.16 16.27 -7.56
C ALA A 328 -0.30 14.81 -7.62
N ASP A 329 -0.32 14.13 -6.47
CA ASP A 329 -0.78 12.74 -6.43
C ASP A 329 -2.32 12.63 -6.41
N THR A 330 -3.03 13.69 -6.03
CA THR A 330 -4.49 13.83 -6.05
C THR A 330 -4.92 14.96 -6.98
N TYR A 331 -5.92 14.70 -7.83
CA TYR A 331 -6.38 15.66 -8.83
C TYR A 331 -7.84 15.43 -9.22
N ASP A 332 -8.47 16.45 -9.79
CA ASP A 332 -9.80 16.36 -10.39
C ASP A 332 -9.72 15.66 -11.75
N ALA A 333 -10.38 14.50 -11.89
CA ALA A 333 -10.35 13.67 -13.08
C ALA A 333 -11.01 14.34 -14.32
N ALA A 334 -11.85 15.35 -14.14
CA ALA A 334 -12.49 16.08 -15.23
C ALA A 334 -11.63 17.25 -15.73
N THR A 335 -10.97 17.99 -14.83
CA THR A 335 -10.23 19.22 -15.19
C THR A 335 -8.71 19.05 -15.16
N GLY A 336 -8.20 18.03 -14.48
CA GLY A 336 -6.76 17.83 -14.26
C GLY A 336 -6.18 18.76 -13.18
N ALA A 337 -7.02 19.57 -12.52
CA ALA A 337 -6.59 20.47 -11.47
C ALA A 337 -6.08 19.68 -10.25
N ALA A 338 -4.90 20.04 -9.77
CA ALA A 338 -4.33 19.46 -8.55
C ALA A 338 -5.18 19.82 -7.33
N ALA A 339 -5.38 18.85 -6.43
CA ALA A 339 -5.93 19.15 -5.12
C ALA A 339 -4.88 19.88 -4.26
N ALA A 340 -5.30 20.83 -3.42
CA ALA A 340 -4.40 21.54 -2.51
C ALA A 340 -3.63 20.56 -1.59
N GLY A 341 -2.34 20.83 -1.32
CA GLY A 341 -1.49 20.01 -0.44
C GLY A 341 -1.06 18.63 -0.98
N SER A 342 -1.40 18.30 -2.23
CA SER A 342 -1.13 16.98 -2.84
C SER A 342 0.16 16.91 -3.68
N ALA A 343 0.88 18.03 -3.83
CA ALA A 343 2.14 18.09 -4.57
C ALA A 343 3.30 17.43 -3.80
N ALA A 344 4.33 16.99 -4.53
CA ALA A 344 5.58 16.43 -3.98
C ALA A 344 5.45 15.17 -3.09
N ARG A 345 4.28 14.52 -3.06
CA ARG A 345 4.07 13.29 -2.28
C ARG A 345 4.68 12.07 -2.98
N GLY A 346 5.28 11.17 -2.21
CA GLY A 346 5.91 9.96 -2.73
C GLY A 346 4.96 8.96 -3.41
N SER A 347 3.66 9.03 -3.10
CA SER A 347 2.62 8.11 -3.60
C SER A 347 2.62 7.94 -5.12
N VAL A 348 3.15 8.92 -5.86
CA VAL A 348 3.32 8.89 -7.32
C VAL A 348 4.14 7.69 -7.80
N GLY A 349 4.94 7.05 -6.94
CA GLY A 349 5.57 5.75 -7.20
C GLY A 349 4.58 4.63 -7.55
N GLY A 350 3.28 4.80 -7.26
CA GLY A 350 2.21 3.94 -7.72
C GLY A 350 2.10 3.85 -9.25
N SER A 351 2.70 4.77 -10.02
CA SER A 351 2.74 4.69 -11.48
C SER A 351 3.47 3.47 -12.04
N PHE A 352 4.25 2.77 -11.20
CA PHE A 352 5.02 1.59 -11.58
C PHE A 352 4.21 0.28 -11.58
N THR A 353 2.91 0.29 -11.26
CA THR A 353 2.09 -0.93 -11.13
C THR A 353 2.19 -1.88 -12.30
N VAL A 354 2.07 -1.37 -13.54
CA VAL A 354 2.15 -2.17 -14.77
C VAL A 354 3.54 -2.77 -14.95
N LEU A 355 4.60 -2.03 -14.59
CA LEU A 355 5.98 -2.50 -14.67
C LEU A 355 6.26 -3.57 -13.61
N ALA A 356 5.76 -3.39 -12.38
CA ALA A 356 5.88 -4.37 -11.31
C ALA A 356 5.20 -5.70 -11.65
N LEU A 357 4.00 -5.66 -12.28
CA LEU A 357 3.34 -6.89 -12.77
C LEU A 357 4.17 -7.61 -13.84
N LYS A 358 4.77 -6.84 -14.77
CA LYS A 358 5.58 -7.39 -15.86
C LYS A 358 6.95 -7.89 -15.45
N LYS A 359 7.49 -7.42 -14.31
CA LYS A 359 8.82 -7.82 -13.84
C LYS A 359 8.97 -9.34 -13.77
N GLY A 360 7.87 -10.08 -13.51
CA GLY A 360 7.77 -11.53 -13.72
C GLY A 360 8.67 -12.42 -12.86
N GLU A 361 9.71 -11.86 -12.25
CA GLU A 361 10.67 -12.55 -11.38
C GLU A 361 10.06 -12.78 -10.00
N VAL A 362 9.24 -13.81 -9.90
CA VAL A 362 8.92 -14.46 -8.63
C VAL A 362 10.11 -15.33 -8.28
N LYS A 363 10.80 -15.00 -7.18
CA LYS A 363 11.94 -15.78 -6.73
C LYS A 363 11.44 -16.98 -5.94
N GLN A 364 12.18 -18.09 -6.02
CA GLN A 364 11.98 -19.20 -5.08
C GLN A 364 12.23 -18.68 -3.67
N ILE A 365 11.22 -18.82 -2.81
CA ILE A 365 11.32 -18.43 -1.41
C ILE A 365 12.08 -19.53 -0.69
N HIS A 366 13.21 -19.19 -0.07
CA HIS A 366 13.96 -20.15 0.74
C HIS A 366 13.29 -20.21 2.12
N PRO A 367 12.66 -21.35 2.48
CA PRO A 367 11.97 -21.45 3.75
C PRO A 367 12.94 -21.32 4.92
N ILE A 368 12.49 -20.68 5.99
CA ILE A 368 13.26 -20.52 7.22
C ILE A 368 12.39 -20.90 8.42
N MET A 369 13.03 -21.40 9.48
CA MET A 369 12.37 -21.69 10.75
C MET A 369 12.05 -20.38 11.49
N VAL A 370 10.87 -20.31 12.09
CA VAL A 370 10.51 -19.20 12.98
C VAL A 370 11.42 -19.25 14.22
N PRO A 371 12.14 -18.16 14.56
CA PRO A 371 12.97 -18.14 15.76
C PRO A 371 12.15 -18.44 17.02
N THR A 372 12.70 -19.24 17.94
CA THR A 372 12.06 -19.50 19.24
C THR A 372 12.00 -18.20 20.07
N PRO A 373 10.94 -17.98 20.88
CA PRO A 373 10.76 -16.74 21.66
C PRO A 373 11.85 -16.42 22.71
N ASN A 374 12.92 -17.22 22.81
CA ASN A 374 13.92 -17.16 23.89
C ASN A 374 15.27 -16.52 23.51
N SER A 375 15.41 -15.89 22.35
CA SER A 375 16.52 -14.93 22.19
C SER A 375 16.09 -13.58 22.76
N THR A 376 16.70 -13.21 23.88
CA THR A 376 16.56 -11.91 24.51
C THR A 376 17.05 -10.84 23.54
N ILE A 377 16.17 -10.36 22.66
CA ILE A 377 16.32 -9.03 22.09
C ILE A 377 16.02 -8.10 23.26
N LYS A 378 17.08 -7.61 23.92
CA LYS A 378 16.98 -6.61 24.98
C LYS A 378 16.01 -5.54 24.51
N THR A 379 14.92 -5.36 25.25
CA THR A 379 14.02 -4.22 25.11
C THR A 379 14.86 -2.94 25.19
N PRO A 380 15.02 -2.16 24.11
CA PRO A 380 15.50 -0.81 24.28
C PRO A 380 14.36 -0.06 24.96
N VAL A 381 14.61 0.45 26.17
CA VAL A 381 13.83 1.55 26.73
C VAL A 381 13.76 2.60 25.64
N ALA A 382 12.56 3.03 25.23
CA ALA A 382 12.33 3.97 24.14
C ALA A 382 13.28 5.17 24.28
N PRO A 383 14.37 5.26 23.48
CA PRO A 383 15.13 6.48 23.41
C PRO A 383 14.39 7.38 22.42
N ASN A 384 14.35 8.68 22.69
CA ASN A 384 14.07 9.66 21.65
C ASN A 384 15.10 9.43 20.52
N PHE A 385 14.69 8.75 19.45
CA PHE A 385 15.56 8.49 18.30
C PHE A 385 15.70 9.78 17.51
N MET A 386 16.75 10.55 17.80
CA MET A 386 17.28 11.55 16.88
C MET A 386 18.08 10.80 15.81
N ALA A 387 17.55 10.70 14.59
CA ALA A 387 18.29 10.16 13.47
C ALA A 387 19.28 11.21 12.94
N THR A 388 20.56 10.85 12.82
CA THR A 388 21.54 11.69 12.14
C THR A 388 21.40 11.49 10.63
N VAL A 389 21.14 12.57 9.91
CA VAL A 389 20.90 12.60 8.47
C VAL A 389 22.20 12.33 7.72
N VAL A 390 22.25 11.27 6.91
CA VAL A 390 23.27 11.12 5.87
C VAL A 390 22.55 10.99 4.52
N ALA A 391 22.44 12.10 3.81
CA ALA A 391 21.91 12.14 2.46
C ALA A 391 23.07 12.00 1.46
N PHE A 392 23.11 10.88 0.73
CA PHE A 392 23.81 10.82 -0.56
C PHE A 392 22.93 10.07 -1.56
N VAL A 393 22.28 10.83 -2.45
CA VAL A 393 21.71 10.29 -3.69
C VAL A 393 22.36 11.05 -4.83
N SER A 394 23.50 10.55 -5.29
CA SER A 394 24.06 10.88 -6.60
C SER A 394 23.70 9.75 -7.56
N LEU A 395 22.54 9.84 -8.23
CA LEU A 395 22.27 9.04 -9.42
C LEU A 395 22.50 9.91 -10.66
N ALA A 396 23.65 9.71 -11.30
CA ALA A 396 23.89 10.18 -12.65
C ALA A 396 23.16 9.23 -13.62
N PHE A 397 22.02 9.66 -14.16
CA PHE A 397 21.50 9.07 -15.39
C PHE A 397 22.07 9.86 -16.56
N LEU A 398 22.98 9.23 -17.31
CA LEU A 398 23.39 9.70 -18.63
C LEU A 398 22.23 9.48 -19.61
N ILE A 399 21.72 10.63 -20.08
CA ILE A 399 20.94 10.97 -21.30
C ILE A 399 20.36 9.81 -22.11
#